data_AF-A0A699RI06-F1
#
_entry.id   AF-A0A699RI06-F1
#
_cell.length_a   1.000
_cell.length_b   1.000
_cell.length_c   1.000
_cell.angle_alpha   90.00
_cell.angle_beta   90.00
_cell.angle_gamma   90.00
#
_symmetry.space_group_name_H-M   'P 1'
#
loop_
_entity.id
_entity.type
_entity.pdbx_description
1 polymer ?
#
loop_
_entity_poly.entity_id
_entity_poly.type
_entity_poly.pdbx_seq_one_letter_code
_entity_poly.pdbx_strand_id
1 'polypeptide(L)'
;MTSIAMIAGMLPMASGLGESGEQTAPLGRAVIGGLLASTVAALFILPVVFAAVQRKTSFVSVSLDPDDVESATYDGATVQEPELVAH
;
A
#
# COMPACT_ATOMS: atom_id res chain seq x y z
N MET A 1 12.95 -8.52 2.58
CA MET A 1 13.27 -9.94 2.86
C MET A 1 12.86 -10.85 1.71
N THR A 2 11.59 -10.88 1.31
CA THR A 2 11.06 -11.82 0.31
C THR A 2 11.77 -11.74 -1.05
N SER A 3 12.00 -10.53 -1.58
CA SER A 3 12.71 -10.34 -2.85
C SER A 3 14.14 -10.89 -2.81
N ILE A 4 14.85 -10.73 -1.68
CA ILE A 4 16.22 -11.22 -1.53
C ILE A 4 16.25 -12.76 -1.55
N ALA A 5 15.31 -13.41 -0.85
CA ALA A 5 15.20 -14.86 -0.85
C ALA A 5 14.91 -15.42 -2.26
N MET A 6 14.00 -14.79 -3.00
CA MET A 6 13.74 -15.17 -4.40
C MET A 6 14.94 -14.94 -5.31
N ILE A 7 15.64 -13.81 -5.18
CA ILE A 7 16.85 -13.53 -5.97
C ILE A 7 17.94 -14.58 -5.68
N ALA A 8 18.14 -14.93 -4.41
CA ALA A 8 19.10 -15.96 -4.02
C ALA A 8 18.73 -17.35 -4.60
N GLY A 9 17.45 -17.71 -4.61
CA GLY A 9 16.97 -18.97 -5.21
C GLY A 9 17.11 -19.01 -6.73
N MET A 10 17.02 -17.86 -7.41
CA MET A 10 17.16 -17.76 -8.87
C MET A 10 18.62 -17.56 -9.34
N LEU A 11 19.53 -17.21 -8.43
CA LEU A 11 20.95 -17.00 -8.71
C LEU A 11 21.63 -18.19 -9.44
N PRO A 12 21.49 -19.46 -8.98
CA PRO A 12 22.08 -20.60 -9.67
C PRO A 12 21.42 -20.91 -11.02
N MET A 13 20.17 -20.52 -11.22
CA MET A 13 19.51 -20.68 -12.52
C MET A 13 19.99 -19.61 -13.51
N ALA A 14 20.20 -18.38 -13.04
CA ALA A 14 20.65 -17.25 -13.84
C ALA A 14 22.12 -17.35 -14.33
N SER A 15 22.93 -18.17 -13.65
CA SER A 15 24.33 -18.45 -14.05
C SER A 15 24.42 -19.39 -15.26
N GLY A 16 23.36 -20.14 -15.59
CA GLY A 16 23.30 -20.97 -16.80
C GLY A 16 24.25 -22.17 -16.79
N LEU A 17 24.65 -22.65 -15.61
CA LEU A 17 25.53 -23.81 -15.47
C LEU A 17 24.71 -25.11 -15.61
N GLY A 18 24.69 -25.70 -16.80
CA GLY A 18 24.03 -26.99 -17.07
C GLY A 18 23.61 -27.14 -18.53
N GLU A 19 23.24 -28.36 -18.92
CA GLU A 19 22.88 -28.73 -20.30
C GLU A 19 21.70 -27.91 -20.88
N SER A 20 20.80 -27.44 -19.99
CA SER A 20 19.67 -26.55 -20.33
C SER A 20 19.89 -25.09 -19.91
N GLY A 21 21.10 -24.73 -19.50
CA GLY A 21 21.41 -23.44 -18.89
C GLY A 21 21.22 -22.24 -19.83
N GLU A 22 21.48 -22.42 -21.13
CA GLU A 22 21.29 -21.36 -22.13
C GLU A 22 19.81 -20.98 -22.29
N GLN A 23 18.89 -21.90 -22.03
CA GLN A 23 17.45 -21.68 -22.13
C GLN A 23 16.86 -21.12 -20.83
N THR A 24 17.38 -21.52 -19.67
CA THR A 24 16.84 -21.13 -18.35
C THR A 24 17.51 -19.89 -17.74
N ALA A 25 18.76 -19.58 -18.12
CA ALA A 25 19.46 -18.38 -17.63
C ALA A 25 18.76 -17.05 -17.97
N PRO A 26 18.17 -16.85 -19.17
CA PRO A 26 17.43 -15.63 -19.49
C PRO A 26 16.22 -15.42 -18.57
N LEU A 27 15.51 -16.49 -18.21
CA LEU A 27 14.37 -16.44 -17.30
C LEU A 27 14.80 -15.99 -15.90
N GLY A 28 15.86 -16.59 -15.35
CA GLY A 28 16.41 -16.21 -14.04
C GLY A 28 16.85 -14.74 -14.00
N ARG A 29 17.52 -14.25 -15.05
CA ARG A 29 17.96 -12.85 -15.17
C ARG A 29 16.76 -11.89 -15.25
N ALA A 30 15.73 -12.24 -16.00
CA ALA A 30 14.52 -11.44 -16.11
C ALA A 30 13.81 -11.28 -14.75
N VAL A 31 13.69 -12.37 -13.98
CA VAL A 31 13.06 -12.34 -12.65
C VAL A 31 13.88 -11.48 -11.68
N ILE A 32 15.20 -11.64 -11.63
CA ILE A 32 16.06 -10.85 -10.74
C ILE A 32 15.94 -9.35 -11.06
N GLY A 33 16.03 -8.98 -12.35
CA GLY A 33 15.85 -7.60 -12.79
C GLY A 33 14.47 -7.05 -12.45
N GLY A 34 13.42 -7.85 -12.68
CA GLY A 34 12.04 -7.49 -12.35
C GLY A 34 11.81 -7.28 -10.85
N LEU A 35 12.41 -8.11 -10.00
CA LEU A 35 12.30 -7.96 -8.54
C LEU A 35 13.04 -6.71 -8.03
N LEU A 36 14.19 -6.39 -8.61
CA LEU A 36 14.92 -5.15 -8.28
C LEU A 36 14.10 -3.93 -8.70
N ALA A 37 13.62 -3.89 -9.95
CA ALA A 37 12.78 -2.82 -10.46
C ALA A 37 11.46 -2.68 -9.68
N SER A 38 10.82 -3.80 -9.33
CA SER A 38 9.60 -3.83 -8.53
C SER A 38 9.83 -3.28 -7.12
N THR A 39 10.97 -3.58 -6.51
CA THR A 39 11.33 -3.02 -5.19
C THR A 39 11.45 -1.50 -5.26
N VAL A 40 12.13 -0.98 -6.27
CA VAL A 40 12.24 0.48 -6.50
C VAL A 40 10.86 1.08 -6.80
N ALA A 41 10.07 0.47 -7.67
CA ALA A 41 8.72 0.91 -7.98
C ALA A 41 7.81 0.93 -6.76
N ALA A 42 7.87 -0.09 -5.90
CA ALA A 42 7.09 -0.15 -4.68
C ALA A 42 7.49 0.95 -3.67
N LEU A 43 8.76 1.36 -3.64
CA LEU A 43 9.21 2.44 -2.76
C LEU A 43 8.90 3.84 -3.29
N PHE A 44 8.88 4.05 -4.61
CA PHE A 44 8.70 5.39 -5.19
C PHE A 44 7.34 5.57 -5.89
N ILE A 45 6.95 4.64 -6.76
CA ILE A 45 5.73 4.76 -7.57
C ILE A 45 4.50 4.53 -6.70
N LEU A 46 4.51 3.50 -5.86
CA LEU A 46 3.38 3.16 -5.00
C LEU A 46 2.93 4.32 -4.10
N PRO A 47 3.80 5.03 -3.34
CA PRO A 47 3.35 6.15 -2.51
C PRO A 47 2.84 7.33 -3.33
N VAL A 48 3.44 7.61 -4.49
CA VAL A 48 2.98 8.70 -5.38
C VAL A 48 1.58 8.41 -5.89
N VAL A 49 1.34 7.19 -6.38
CA VAL A 49 0.03 6.75 -6.86
C VAL A 49 -0.98 6.73 -5.72
N PHE A 50 -0.61 6.19 -4.55
CA PHE A 50 -1.48 6.16 -3.37
C PHE A 50 -1.89 7.56 -2.91
N ALA A 51 -0.97 8.51 -2.87
CA ALA A 51 -1.27 9.90 -2.54
C ALA A 51 -2.13 10.60 -3.61
N ALA A 52 -1.90 10.30 -4.89
CA ALA A 52 -2.70 10.85 -5.98
C ALA A 52 -4.15 10.34 -5.94
N VAL A 53 -4.36 9.07 -5.59
CA VAL A 53 -5.69 8.47 -5.42
C VAL A 53 -6.37 9.00 -4.16
N GLN A 54 -5.67 9.02 -3.01
CA GLN A 54 -6.26 9.54 -1.76
C GLN A 54 -6.72 11.00 -1.89
N ARG A 55 -5.98 11.87 -2.59
CA ARG A 55 -6.42 13.26 -2.80
C ARG A 55 -7.75 13.40 -3.54
N LYS A 56 -8.17 12.38 -4.29
CA LYS A 56 -9.47 12.36 -4.99
C LYS A 56 -10.59 11.75 -4.14
N THR A 57 -10.26 11.12 -3.01
CA THR A 57 -11.21 10.50 -2.10
C THR A 57 -11.39 11.39 -0.88
N SER A 58 -12.61 11.89 -0.66
CA SER A 58 -12.96 12.55 0.61
C SER A 58 -12.98 11.49 1.72
N PHE A 59 -12.25 11.71 2.81
CA PHE A 59 -12.42 10.89 4.00
C PHE A 59 -13.74 11.29 4.65
N VAL A 60 -14.75 10.42 4.59
CA VAL A 60 -15.89 10.53 5.52
C VAL A 60 -15.38 9.99 6.85
N SER A 61 -15.48 10.78 7.92
CA SER A 61 -15.09 10.34 9.25
C SER A 61 -15.94 9.11 9.62
N VAL A 62 -15.27 7.98 9.85
CA VAL A 62 -15.89 6.75 10.40
C VAL A 62 -15.73 6.77 11.94
N SER A 63 -15.79 7.96 12.53
CA SER A 63 -15.97 8.07 13.98
C SER A 63 -17.41 7.65 14.29
N LEU A 64 -17.58 6.97 15.43
CA LEU A 64 -18.89 6.69 16.01
C LEU A 64 -19.27 7.78 17.01
N ASP A 65 -18.60 8.92 16.96
CA ASP A 65 -18.86 10.05 17.83
C ASP A 65 -20.12 10.77 17.30
N PRO A 66 -21.24 10.72 18.02
CA PRO A 66 -22.50 11.33 17.58
C PRO A 66 -22.41 12.86 17.53
N ASP A 67 -21.43 13.46 18.22
CA ASP A 67 -21.22 14.91 18.27
C ASP A 67 -20.22 15.40 17.20
N ASP A 68 -19.57 14.49 16.46
CA ASP A 68 -18.64 14.82 15.37
C ASP A 68 -19.41 15.13 14.07
N VAL A 69 -19.39 16.40 13.67
CA VAL A 69 -20.09 16.92 12.49
C VAL A 69 -19.60 16.34 11.17
N GLU A 70 -18.40 15.75 11.12
CA GLU A 70 -17.87 15.09 9.93
C GLU A 70 -18.20 13.58 9.89
N SER A 71 -18.82 13.04 10.95
CA SER A 71 -19.13 11.62 11.07
C SER A 71 -20.40 11.21 10.32
N ALA A 72 -20.42 9.97 9.81
CA ALA A 72 -21.60 9.41 9.16
C ALA A 72 -22.78 9.16 10.14
N THR A 73 -22.55 9.27 11.45
CA THR A 73 -23.52 8.99 12.52
C THR A 73 -23.77 10.24 13.37
N TYR A 74 -23.57 11.44 12.81
CA TYR A 74 -23.89 12.69 13.47
C TYR A 74 -25.39 12.77 13.79
N ASP A 75 -25.74 12.81 15.07
CA ASP A 75 -27.10 13.00 15.55
C ASP A 75 -27.20 14.43 16.09
N GLY A 76 -27.60 15.37 15.22
CA GLY A 76 -27.70 16.81 15.55
C GLY A 76 -28.72 17.16 16.64
N ALA A 77 -29.23 16.18 17.39
CA ALA A 77 -30.17 16.32 18.49
C ALA A 77 -29.49 16.64 19.85
N THR A 78 -28.17 16.46 20.00
CA THR A 78 -27.44 16.66 21.28
C THR A 78 -26.89 18.07 21.50
N VAL A 79 -26.83 18.91 20.47
CA VAL A 79 -26.24 20.27 20.55
C VAL A 79 -27.23 21.32 21.06
N GLN A 80 -28.51 20.97 21.24
CA GLN A 80 -29.54 21.86 21.79
C GLN A 80 -29.84 21.48 23.26
N GLU A 81 -29.24 22.24 24.19
CA GLU A 81 -29.47 22.31 25.66
C GLU A 81 -28.54 21.46 26.58
N PRO A 82 -27.98 22.02 27.69
CA PRO A 82 -28.51 23.15 28.48
C PRO A 82 -27.43 24.17 28.98
N GLU A 83 -27.46 25.40 28.48
CA GLU A 83 -26.92 26.59 29.20
C GLU A 83 -28.07 27.46 29.75
N LEU A 84 -29.20 26.83 30.11
CA LEU A 84 -30.36 27.50 30.72
C LEU A 84 -30.80 26.83 32.03
N VAL A 85 -29.84 26.38 32.84
CA VAL A 85 -30.09 26.05 34.26
C VAL A 85 -29.00 26.71 35.13
N ALA A 86 -28.84 28.02 34.93
CA ALA A 86 -28.27 28.92 35.93
C ALA A 86 -29.43 29.66 36.59
N HIS A 87 -30.17 28.96 37.46
CA HIS A 87 -31.00 29.50 38.54
C HIS A 87 -31.09 28.49 39.67
#